data_AF-A0A3B8K175-F1
#
_entry.id   AF-A0A3B8K175-F1
#
_cell.length_a   1.000
_cell.length_b   1.000
_cell.length_c   1.000
_cell.angle_alpha   90.00
_cell.angle_beta   90.00
_cell.angle_gamma   90.00
#
_symmetry.space_group_name_H-M   'P 1'
#
loop_
_entity.id
_entity.type
_entity.pdbx_description
1 polymer ?
#
loop_
_entity_poly.entity_id
_entity_poly.type
_entity_poly.pdbx_seq_one_letter_code
_entity_poly.pdbx_strand_id
1 'polypeptide(L)' 'MGLDKVKLEVPWEFERDRSALIVIDMQNDFVREGAIMEVPEAAVCKRILSLVSKPTGSGITVLCPD' A
#
# COMPACT_ATOMS: atom_id res chain seq x y z
N MET A 1 -9.92 -13.08 -25.13
CA MET A 1 -10.81 -12.10 -24.48
C MET A 1 -10.08 -11.64 -23.23
N GLY A 2 -9.21 -10.63 -23.26
CA GLY A 2 -9.49 -9.26 -23.68
C GLY A 2 -9.70 -8.40 -22.43
N LEU A 3 -8.75 -8.43 -21.48
CA LEU A 3 -8.58 -7.38 -20.47
C LEU A 3 -7.34 -6.59 -20.88
N ASP A 4 -7.47 -5.94 -22.03
CA ASP A 4 -6.53 -4.91 -22.46
C ASP A 4 -6.56 -3.82 -21.40
N LYS A 5 -5.41 -3.68 -20.74
CA LYS A 5 -5.08 -2.74 -19.67
C LYS A 5 -5.93 -1.47 -19.74
N VAL A 6 -6.84 -1.29 -18.77
CA VAL A 6 -7.45 0.02 -18.51
C VAL A 6 -6.32 0.95 -18.07
N LYS A 7 -5.79 1.69 -19.03
CA LYS A 7 -4.83 2.75 -18.77
C LYS A 7 -5.65 3.93 -18.28
N LEU A 8 -5.75 4.09 -16.96
CA LEU A 8 -6.35 5.27 -16.34
C LEU A 8 -5.44 6.46 -16.63
N GLU A 9 -5.62 7.09 -17.80
CA GLU A 9 -4.95 8.34 -18.19
C GLU A 9 -5.71 9.56 -17.65
N VAL A 10 -6.24 9.47 -16.43
CA VAL A 10 -6.65 10.67 -15.71
C VAL A 10 -5.41 11.12 -14.93
N PRO A 11 -4.80 12.29 -15.23
CA PRO A 11 -3.72 12.79 -14.40
C PRO A 11 -4.31 13.08 -13.02
N TRP A 12 -4.09 12.15 -12.09
CA TRP A 12 -4.42 12.36 -10.69
C TRP A 12 -3.42 13.37 -10.15
N GLU A 13 -3.86 14.60 -9.96
CA GLU A 13 -3.12 15.55 -9.17
C GLU A 13 -3.09 15.06 -7.72
N PHE A 14 -1.89 14.81 -7.20
CA PHE A 14 -1.72 14.36 -5.83
C PHE A 14 -1.87 15.55 -4.87
N GLU A 15 -3.09 15.78 -4.40
CA GLU A 15 -3.39 16.77 -3.37
C GLU A 15 -3.24 16.12 -1.99
N ARG A 16 -2.12 16.42 -1.32
CA ARG A 16 -1.74 15.84 -0.03
C ARG A 16 -2.85 15.86 1.03
N ASP A 17 -3.51 17.00 1.21
CA ASP A 17 -4.54 17.18 2.26
C ASP A 17 -5.89 16.53 1.90
N ARG A 18 -6.01 16.04 0.66
CA ARG A 18 -7.18 15.32 0.14
C ARG A 18 -6.86 13.88 -0.22
N SER A 19 -5.70 13.38 0.20
CA SER A 19 -5.19 12.05 -0.12
C SER A 19 -4.87 11.27 1.14
N ALA A 20 -5.10 9.97 1.08
CA ALA A 20 -4.71 9.03 2.13
C ALA A 20 -3.93 7.85 1.52
N LEU A 21 -2.97 7.33 2.28
CA LEU A 21 -2.30 6.07 1.99
C LEU A 21 -3.05 4.96 2.74
N ILE A 22 -3.61 4.00 2.01
CA ILE A 22 -4.25 2.82 2.58
C ILE A 22 -3.29 1.64 2.42
N VAL A 23 -2.94 0.99 3.53
CA VAL A 23 -2.14 -0.23 3.54
C VAL A 23 -3.06 -1.40 3.87
N ILE A 24 -3.24 -2.31 2.92
CA ILE A 24 -4.19 -3.43 3.03
C ILE A 24 -3.42 -4.73 3.28
N ASP A 25 -3.95 -5.58 4.17
CA ASP A 25 -3.51 -6.96 4.44
C ASP A 25 -2.01 -7.12 4.76
N MET A 26 -1.36 -6.10 5.31
CA MET A 26 0.05 -6.17 5.78
C MET A 26 0.18 -6.76 7.19
N GLN A 27 -0.76 -7.62 7.59
CA GLN A 27 -0.76 -8.31 8.88
C GLN A 27 0.24 -9.48 8.87
N ASN A 28 0.69 -9.89 10.06
CA ASN A 28 1.65 -10.99 10.21
C ASN A 28 1.20 -12.29 9.53
N ASP A 29 -0.10 -12.52 9.44
CA ASP A 29 -0.67 -13.72 8.83
C ASP A 29 -0.38 -13.83 7.33
N PHE A 30 -0.07 -12.69 6.69
CA PHE A 30 0.30 -12.61 5.27
C PHE A 30 1.80 -12.42 5.04
N VAL A 31 2.53 -11.77 5.95
CA VAL A 31 3.92 -11.34 5.70
C VAL A 31 4.98 -12.16 6.44
N ARG A 32 4.61 -12.97 7.43
CA ARG A 32 5.56 -13.76 8.21
C ARG A 32 5.76 -15.14 7.59
N GLU A 33 7.02 -15.56 7.49
CA GLU A 33 7.37 -16.92 7.06
C GLU A 33 6.67 -17.98 7.96
N GLY A 34 6.03 -18.96 7.34
CA GLY A 34 5.27 -20.01 8.00
C GLY A 34 3.90 -19.57 8.55
N ALA A 35 3.41 -18.39 8.16
CA ALA A 35 2.05 -17.98 8.46
C ALA A 35 1.00 -18.74 7.63
N ILE A 36 -0.22 -18.85 8.15
CA ILE A 36 -1.32 -19.61 7.52
C ILE A 36 -1.67 -19.07 6.13
N MET A 37 -1.54 -17.76 5.94
CA MET A 37 -1.86 -17.06 4.68
C MET A 37 -0.61 -16.41 4.08
N GLU A 38 0.57 -16.98 4.30
CA GLU A 38 1.82 -16.41 3.82
C GLU A 38 1.78 -16.09 2.31
N VAL A 39 2.07 -14.84 1.99
CA VAL A 39 2.30 -14.33 0.63
C VAL A 39 3.76 -13.91 0.55
N PRO A 40 4.67 -14.76 0.06
CA PRO A 40 6.12 -14.53 0.09
C PRO A 40 6.53 -13.18 -0.54
N GLU A 41 5.83 -12.74 -1.58
CA GLU A 41 6.10 -11.48 -2.29
C GLU A 41 5.75 -10.25 -1.43
N ALA A 42 4.83 -10.36 -0.47
CA ALA A 42 4.43 -9.27 0.41
C ALA A 42 5.54 -8.91 1.41
N ALA A 43 6.29 -9.91 1.88
CA ALA A 43 7.42 -9.72 2.80
C ALA A 43 8.57 -8.89 2.19
N VAL A 44 8.68 -8.85 0.86
CA VAL A 44 9.74 -8.15 0.13
C VAL A 44 9.41 -6.66 -0.10
N CYS A 45 8.17 -6.21 0.20
CA CYS A 45 7.67 -4.88 -0.14
C CYS A 45 8.17 -3.73 0.77
N LYS A 46 9.49 -3.55 0.83
CA LYS A 46 10.20 -2.48 1.60
C LYS A 46 9.80 -1.05 1.22
N ARG A 47 9.13 -0.86 0.08
CA ARG A 47 8.65 0.44 -0.42
C ARG A 47 7.50 1.00 0.40
N ILE A 48 6.62 0.15 0.92
CA ILE A 48 5.51 0.60 1.78
C ILE A 48 6.06 1.10 3.11
N LEU A 49 7.05 0.41 3.68
CA LEU A 49 7.75 0.87 4.87
C LEU A 49 8.37 2.25 4.67
N SER A 50 8.99 2.55 3.54
CA SER A 50 9.57 3.88 3.30
C SER A 50 8.53 5.00 3.08
N LEU A 51 7.27 4.65 2.76
CA LEU A 51 6.16 5.58 2.68
C LEU A 51 5.53 5.85 4.06
N VAL A 52 5.42 4.81 4.89
CA VAL A 52 4.85 4.87 6.24
C VAL A 52 5.86 5.39 7.28
N SER A 53 7.15 5.08 7.12
CA SER A 53 8.22 5.45 8.07
C SER A 53 8.65 6.90 7.97
N LYS A 54 8.19 7.64 6.95
CA LYS A 54 8.35 9.10 6.94
C LYS A 54 7.50 9.62 8.07
N PRO A 55 8.06 10.39 9.04
CA PRO A 55 7.27 11.02 10.07
C PRO A 55 6.08 11.70 9.41
N THR A 56 4.89 11.54 10.00
CA THR A 56 3.62 12.18 9.63
C THR A 56 3.69 13.71 9.50
N GLY A 57 4.87 14.33 9.64
CA GLY A 57 5.19 15.68 9.19
C GLY A 57 5.11 15.89 7.67
N SER A 58 4.83 14.84 6.89
CA SER A 58 4.43 14.96 5.49
C SER A 58 2.94 15.28 5.29
N GLY A 59 2.10 15.25 6.34
CA GLY A 59 0.68 15.64 6.29
C GLY A 59 -0.29 14.63 5.63
N ILE A 60 0.21 13.50 5.11
CA ILE A 60 -0.65 12.47 4.50
C ILE A 60 -1.23 11.57 5.60
N THR A 61 -2.55 11.36 5.54
CA THR A 61 -3.23 10.40 6.41
C THR A 61 -2.87 8.98 5.99
N VAL A 62 -2.37 8.16 6.92
CA VAL A 62 -2.13 6.74 6.70
C VAL A 62 -3.22 5.95 7.41
N LEU A 63 -3.91 5.08 6.68
CA LEU A 63 -4.94 4.18 7.20
C LEU A 63 -4.45 2.74 7.09
N CYS A 64 -4.42 2.05 8.23
CA CYS A 64 -4.22 0.62 8.32
C CYS A 64 -5.55 0.03 8.80
N PRO A 65 -6.50 -0.29 7.90
CA PRO A 65 -7.70 -1.02 8.29
C PRO A 65 -7.31 -2.39 8.86
N ASP A 66 -7.98 -2.77 9.94
CA ASP A 66 -7.85 -4.08 10.60
C ASP A 66 -8.39 -5.23 9.73
#